data_AF-A0A8X6F3K2-F1
#
_entry.id   AF-A0A8X6F3K2-F1
#
_cell.length_a   1.000
_cell.length_b   1.000
_cell.length_c   1.000
_cell.angle_alpha   90.00
_cell.angle_beta   90.00
_cell.angle_gamma   90.00
#
_symmetry.space_group_name_H-M   'P 1'
#
loop_
_entity.id
_entity.type
_entity.pdbx_description
1 polymer ?
#
loop_
_entity_poly.entity_id
_entity_poly.type
_entity_poly.pdbx_seq_one_letter_code
_entity_poly.pdbx_strand_id
1 'polypeptide(L)'
;MIEKRVCNSPVPKLFPVDDAYPIMDGNYKPHCVELHRCDNDAGCCKSDTEICAPKAVESVYLYISVTGLFETKVLLMPFTNHTECECKPLHEVISDWR
;
A
#
# COMPACT_ATOMS: atom_id res chain seq x y z
N MET A 1 -5.20 25.25 13.99
CA MET A 1 -5.62 25.32 12.58
C MET A 1 -5.70 23.89 12.08
N ILE A 2 -6.81 23.45 11.50
CA ILE A 2 -6.90 22.10 10.91
C ILE A 2 -6.20 22.18 9.55
N GLU A 3 -5.07 21.50 9.38
CA GLU A 3 -4.47 21.34 8.05
C GLU A 3 -5.39 20.44 7.22
N LYS A 4 -6.07 21.03 6.24
CA LYS A 4 -6.87 20.27 5.29
C LYS A 4 -5.92 19.59 4.30
N ARG A 5 -5.75 18.27 4.43
CA ARG A 5 -5.09 17.46 3.41
C ARG A 5 -6.06 17.20 2.27
N VAL A 6 -5.71 17.67 1.08
CA VAL A 6 -6.46 17.40 -0.15
C VAL A 6 -5.99 16.05 -0.68
N CYS A 7 -6.91 15.19 -1.11
CA CYS A 7 -6.55 13.93 -1.77
C CYS A 7 -5.84 14.22 -3.11
N ASN A 8 -4.52 14.22 -3.11
CA ASN A 8 -3.69 14.43 -4.31
C ASN A 8 -2.37 13.64 -4.27
N SER A 9 -1.75 13.53 -3.10
CA SER A 9 -0.45 12.90 -2.92
C SER A 9 -0.56 11.73 -1.95
N PRO A 10 0.04 10.57 -2.29
CA PRO A 10 0.03 9.42 -1.42
C PRO A 10 0.89 9.67 -0.18
N VAL A 11 0.57 8.97 0.92
CA VAL A 11 1.31 9.06 2.18
C VAL A 11 2.05 7.75 2.48
N PRO A 12 3.23 7.81 3.12
CA PRO A 12 3.97 6.63 3.50
C PRO A 12 3.25 5.87 4.62
N LYS A 13 3.17 4.54 4.45
CA LYS A 13 2.54 3.63 5.41
C LYS A 13 3.31 2.32 5.48
N LEU A 14 3.32 1.72 6.68
CA LEU A 14 3.94 0.43 6.91
C LEU A 14 2.95 -0.69 6.60
N PHE A 15 3.35 -1.60 5.72
CA PHE A 15 2.62 -2.81 5.38
C PHE A 15 3.42 -4.03 5.85
N PRO A 16 2.82 -4.93 6.65
CA PRO A 16 3.39 -6.24 6.90
C PRO A 16 3.67 -6.97 5.59
N VAL A 17 4.84 -7.61 5.48
CA VAL A 17 5.17 -8.38 4.27
C VAL A 17 4.25 -9.61 4.17
N ASP A 18 3.85 -10.19 5.31
CA ASP A 18 2.95 -11.35 5.39
C ASP A 18 1.56 -11.10 4.80
N ASP A 19 1.08 -9.85 4.82
CA ASP A 19 -0.23 -9.49 4.24
C ASP A 19 -0.22 -9.62 2.71
N ALA A 20 0.93 -9.35 2.08
CA ALA A 20 1.11 -9.47 0.63
C ALA A 20 1.61 -10.87 0.22
N TYR A 21 2.42 -11.49 1.08
CA TYR A 21 3.10 -12.74 0.82
C TYR A 21 3.02 -13.65 2.05
N PRO A 22 1.91 -14.37 2.25
CA PRO A 22 1.78 -15.23 3.41
C PRO A 22 2.71 -16.46 3.29
N ILE A 23 3.43 -16.76 4.36
CA ILE A 23 4.21 -18.00 4.51
C ILE A 23 3.76 -18.76 5.76
N MET A 24 3.76 -20.09 5.66
CA MET A 24 3.33 -20.97 6.75
C MET A 24 4.41 -21.09 7.84
N ASP A 25 5.68 -21.20 7.43
CA ASP A 25 6.82 -21.40 8.33
C ASP A 25 8.00 -20.50 7.89
N GLY A 26 8.23 -19.43 8.65
CA GLY A 26 9.39 -18.56 8.46
C GLY A 26 9.14 -17.14 8.94
N ASN A 27 10.12 -16.28 8.75
CA ASN A 27 10.03 -14.86 9.07
C ASN A 27 10.60 -13.99 7.93
N TYR A 28 9.94 -12.87 7.68
CA TYR A 28 10.44 -11.82 6.81
C TYR A 28 11.31 -10.82 7.56
N LYS A 29 12.39 -10.38 6.90
CA LYS A 29 13.21 -9.25 7.34
C LYS A 29 13.45 -8.28 6.16
N PRO A 30 12.99 -7.03 6.26
CA PRO A 30 12.16 -6.48 7.34
C PRO A 30 10.77 -7.14 7.40
N HIS A 31 10.11 -7.10 8.57
CA HIS A 31 8.74 -7.62 8.76
C HIS A 31 7.68 -6.71 8.11
N CYS A 32 8.00 -5.44 7.95
CA CYS A 32 7.16 -4.47 7.25
C CYS A 32 7.97 -3.67 6.23
N VAL A 33 7.28 -3.20 5.20
CA VAL A 33 7.81 -2.31 4.17
C VAL A 33 7.04 -1.00 4.18
N GLU A 34 7.73 0.10 3.91
CA GLU A 34 7.09 1.40 3.71
C GLU A 34 6.62 1.52 2.26
N LEU A 35 5.32 1.72 2.04
CA LEU A 35 4.71 1.95 0.74
C LEU A 35 3.90 3.25 0.75
N HIS A 36 3.81 3.91 -0.40
CA HIS A 36 3.02 5.12 -0.58
C HIS A 36 1.61 4.75 -1.00
N ARG A 37 0.59 5.17 -0.22
CA ARG A 37 -0.82 4.83 -0.48
C ARG A 37 -1.75 6.03 -0.48
N CYS A 38 -2.81 5.88 -1.25
CA CYS A 38 -3.96 6.77 -1.33
C CYS A 38 -5.07 6.13 -0.51
N ASP A 39 -5.40 6.75 0.62
CA ASP A 39 -6.52 6.40 1.47
C ASP A 39 -6.90 7.63 2.31
N ASN A 40 -7.71 7.42 3.34
CA ASN A 40 -8.24 8.52 4.16
C ASN A 40 -7.16 9.34 4.89
N ASP A 41 -5.94 8.81 5.08
CA ASP A 41 -4.84 9.56 5.69
C ASP A 41 -4.07 10.41 4.65
N ALA A 42 -4.22 10.13 3.36
CA ALA A 42 -3.65 10.92 2.27
C ALA A 42 -4.40 12.26 2.10
N GLY A 43 -5.71 12.26 2.34
CA GLY A 43 -6.54 13.45 2.32
C GLY A 43 -8.03 13.13 2.24
N CYS A 44 -8.86 14.17 2.34
CA CYS A 44 -10.31 14.03 2.27
C CYS A 44 -10.89 14.53 0.94
N CYS A 45 -12.01 13.91 0.55
CA CYS A 45 -12.81 14.27 -0.62
C CYS A 45 -13.92 15.27 -0.26
N LYS A 46 -14.69 15.70 -1.26
CA LYS A 46 -15.72 16.74 -1.05
C LYS A 46 -17.02 16.19 -0.48
N SER A 47 -17.27 14.90 -0.65
CA SER A 47 -18.45 14.21 -0.13
C SER A 47 -18.12 12.80 0.37
N ASP A 48 -19.02 12.25 1.18
CA ASP A 48 -18.92 10.88 1.72
C ASP A 48 -19.20 9.79 0.67
N THR A 49 -19.59 10.19 -0.55
CA THR A 49 -19.80 9.28 -1.69
C THR A 49 -18.52 9.06 -2.50
N GLU A 50 -17.45 9.75 -2.15
CA GLU A 50 -16.13 9.68 -2.77
C GLU A 50 -15.12 9.11 -1.77
N ILE A 51 -14.11 8.42 -2.28
CA ILE A 51 -12.98 7.92 -1.49
C ILE A 51 -11.67 8.35 -2.14
N CYS A 52 -10.66 8.64 -1.32
CA CYS A 52 -9.33 8.94 -1.82
C CYS A 52 -8.67 7.64 -2.31
N ALA A 53 -8.43 7.54 -3.61
CA ALA A 53 -8.01 6.31 -4.28
C ALA A 53 -6.83 6.57 -5.23
N PRO A 54 -6.07 5.53 -5.62
CA PRO A 54 -4.98 5.68 -6.58
C PRO A 54 -5.51 6.13 -7.94
N LYS A 55 -4.91 7.20 -8.46
CA LYS A 55 -5.01 7.60 -9.87
C LYS A 55 -3.91 6.96 -10.71
N ALA A 56 -2.70 6.90 -10.16
CA ALA A 56 -1.54 6.26 -10.79
C ALA A 56 -0.79 5.40 -9.77
N VAL A 57 -0.22 4.30 -10.27
CA VAL A 57 0.56 3.34 -9.47
C VAL A 57 1.84 2.93 -10.21
N GLU A 58 2.80 2.42 -9.45
CA GLU A 58 4.03 1.83 -9.96
C GLU A 58 4.37 0.55 -9.19
N SER A 59 5.12 -0.36 -9.84
CA SER A 59 5.71 -1.51 -9.17
C SER A 59 7.08 -1.15 -8.65
N VAL A 60 7.29 -1.30 -7.34
CA VAL A 60 8.59 -1.18 -6.69
C VAL A 60 9.07 -2.54 -6.25
N TYR A 61 10.37 -2.78 -6.35
CA TYR A 61 10.96 -4.07 -6.02
C TYR A 61 11.87 -3.91 -4.80
N LEU A 62 11.56 -4.64 -3.73
CA LEU A 62 12.29 -4.55 -2.47
C LEU A 62 12.98 -5.87 -2.16
N TYR A 63 14.21 -5.80 -1.66
CA TYR A 63 14.95 -6.97 -1.20
C TYR A 63 14.47 -7.37 0.19
N ILE A 64 13.87 -8.56 0.29
CA ILE A 64 13.37 -9.12 1.54
C ILE A 64 14.13 -10.39 1.85
N SER A 65 14.65 -10.48 3.07
CA SER A 65 15.23 -11.71 3.58
C SER A 65 14.12 -12.61 4.13
N VAL A 66 14.03 -13.83 3.65
CA VAL A 66 13.08 -14.85 4.09
C VAL A 66 13.86 -15.93 4.81
N THR A 67 13.59 -16.11 6.11
CA THR A 67 14.22 -17.15 6.91
C THR A 67 13.22 -18.25 7.19
N GLY A 68 13.40 -19.40 6.55
CA GLY A 68 12.63 -20.62 6.83
C GLY A 68 13.33 -21.51 7.86
N LEU A 69 12.84 -22.75 8.01
CA LEU A 69 13.37 -23.72 8.97
C LEU A 69 14.82 -24.15 8.69
N PHE A 70 15.22 -24.21 7.42
CA PHE A 70 16.51 -24.79 7.00
C PHE A 70 17.45 -23.80 6.32
N GLU A 71 16.94 -22.65 5.85
CA GLU A 71 17.72 -21.71 5.06
C GLU A 71 17.19 -20.28 5.15
N THR A 72 18.07 -19.31 4.86
CA THR A 72 17.73 -17.91 4.65
C THR A 72 18.03 -17.55 3.19
N LYS A 73 17.06 -16.91 2.53
CA LYS A 73 17.17 -16.42 1.16
C LYS A 73 16.88 -14.92 1.10
N VAL A 74 17.51 -14.21 0.17
CA VAL A 74 17.15 -12.83 -0.17
C VAL A 74 16.38 -12.86 -1.47
N LEU A 75 15.14 -12.40 -1.45
CA LEU A 75 14.25 -12.35 -2.61
C LEU A 75 14.00 -10.89 -3.00
N LEU A 76 13.93 -10.65 -4.31
CA LEU A 76 13.46 -9.38 -4.83
C LEU A 76 11.94 -9.48 -5.03
N MET A 77 11.17 -8.83 -4.17
CA MET A 77 9.72 -8.97 -4.11
C MET A 77 9.04 -7.70 -4.64
N PRO A 78 8.05 -7.81 -5.55
CA PRO A 78 7.32 -6.65 -6.07
C PRO A 78 6.29 -6.14 -5.05
N PHE A 79 6.10 -4.83 -4.99
CA PHE A 79 5.05 -4.17 -4.25
C PHE A 79 4.46 -3.05 -5.09
N THR A 80 3.23 -2.64 -4.79
CA THR A 80 2.57 -1.54 -5.50
C THR A 80 2.66 -0.25 -4.68
N ASN A 81 3.33 0.75 -5.23
CA ASN A 81 3.26 2.12 -4.73
C ASN A 81 2.20 2.89 -5.52
N HIS A 82 1.45 3.73 -4.83
CA HIS A 82 0.65 4.75 -5.48
C HIS A 82 1.56 5.96 -5.71
N THR A 83 1.40 6.64 -6.85
CA THR A 83 2.21 7.81 -7.24
C THR A 83 1.39 9.08 -7.37
N GLU A 84 0.08 8.96 -7.60
CA GLU A 84 -0.88 10.07 -7.62
C GLU A 84 -2.22 9.59 -7.06
N CYS A 85 -2.92 10.45 -6.31
CA CYS A 85 -4.23 10.17 -5.75
C CYS A 85 -5.30 11.06 -6.37
N GLU A 86 -6.53 10.55 -6.40
CA GLU A 86 -7.71 11.36 -6.74
C GLU A 86 -8.94 10.88 -5.96
N CYS A 87 -9.94 11.76 -5.87
CA CYS A 87 -11.24 11.38 -5.33
C CYS A 87 -12.02 10.61 -6.40
N LYS A 88 -12.31 9.34 -6.12
CA LYS A 88 -13.12 8.49 -6.99
C LYS A 88 -14.47 8.20 -6.33
N PRO A 89 -15.56 8.10 -7.11
CA PRO A 89 -16.83 7.61 -6.60
C PRO A 89 -16.65 6.23 -5.96
N LEU A 90 -17.24 6.03 -4.77
CA LEU A 90 -17.06 4.78 -4.00
C LEU A 90 -17.41 3.52 -4.79
N HIS A 91 -18.42 3.60 -5.67
CA HIS A 91 -18.88 2.47 -6.48
C HIS A 91 -17.86 1.98 -7.51
N GLU A 92 -17.01 2.88 -8.02
CA GLU A 92 -15.94 2.53 -8.97
C GLU A 92 -14.79 1.80 -8.27
N VAL A 93 -14.52 2.15 -7.01
CA VAL A 93 -13.46 1.51 -6.23
C VAL A 93 -13.89 0.11 -5.79
N ILE A 94 -15.14 -0.07 -5.34
CA ILE A 94 -15.65 -1.38 -4.87
C ILE A 94 -15.62 -2.44 -5.97
N SER A 95 -15.81 -2.07 -7.24
CA SER A 95 -15.74 -3.02 -8.37
C SER A 95 -14.35 -3.63 -8.58
N ASP A 96 -13.28 -2.94 -8.21
CA ASP A 96 -11.90 -3.42 -8.39
C ASP A 96 -11.48 -4.46 -7.33
N TRP A 97 -12.23 -4.60 -6.23
CA TRP A 97 -11.96 -5.58 -5.16
C TRP A 97 -12.70 -6.91 -5.34
N ARG A 98 -13.43 -7.08 -6.45
CA ARG A 98 -14.29 -8.24 -6.71
C ARG A 98 -13.74 -9.19 -7.75
#